data_AF-A0A7C1KU22-F1
#
_entry.id   AF-A0A7C1KU22-F1
#
_cell.length_a   1.000
_cell.length_b   1.000
_cell.length_c   1.000
_cell.angle_alpha   90.00
_cell.angle_beta   90.00
_cell.angle_gamma   90.00
#
_symmetry.space_group_name_H-M   'P 1'
#
loop_
_entity.id
_entity.type
_entity.pdbx_description
1 polymer ?
#
loop_
_entity_poly.entity_id
_entity_poly.type
_entity_poly.pdbx_seq_one_letter_code
_entity_poly.pdbx_strand_id
1 'polypeptide(L)' 'NVYILYYRDEAISVELPNFVILQVTQTEPGVKGDTASGGSKPAVVETGAAVKVPFHINEGDFIKIDTRTGEYIERAKG' A
#
# COMPACT_ATOMS: atom_id res chain seq x y z
N ASN A 1 -3.52 -12.79 10.43
CA ASN A 1 -2.78 -14.06 10.61
C ASN A 1 -1.66 -14.10 9.60
N VAL A 2 -0.41 -14.18 10.07
CA VAL A 2 0.80 -14.36 9.26
C VAL A 2 1.32 -15.74 9.60
N TYR A 3 1.63 -16.58 8.61
CA TYR A 3 2.16 -17.93 8.82
C TYR A 3 3.66 -17.92 8.58
N ILE A 4 4.43 -18.44 9.53
CA ILE A 4 5.89 -18.57 9.41
C ILE A 4 6.23 -20.06 9.49
N LEU A 5 6.88 -20.59 8.44
CA LEU A 5 7.29 -21.98 8.36
C LEU A 5 8.76 -22.10 8.80
N TYR A 6 9.02 -22.97 9.78
CA TYR A 6 10.37 -23.24 10.30
C TYR A 6 10.82 -24.68 9.93
N TYR A 7 12.11 -24.85 9.63
CA TYR A 7 12.81 -26.13 9.41
C TYR A 7 14.22 -25.97 9.98
N ARG A 8 14.55 -26.83 10.94
CA ARG A 8 15.84 -26.80 11.66
C ARG A 8 16.16 -25.43 12.29
N ASP A 9 15.17 -24.83 12.94
CA ASP A 9 15.27 -23.53 13.63
C ASP A 9 15.56 -22.31 12.74
N GLU A 10 15.56 -22.47 11.41
CA GLU A 10 15.54 -21.36 10.46
C GLU A 10 14.12 -21.15 9.91
N ALA A 11 13.73 -19.89 9.70
CA ALA A 11 12.48 -19.55 9.02
C ALA A 11 12.69 -19.65 7.50
N ILE A 12 11.94 -20.51 6.82
CA ILE A 12 12.10 -20.80 5.38
C ILE A 12 11.01 -20.15 4.55
N SER A 13 9.86 -19.84 5.15
CA SER A 13 8.77 -19.17 4.42
C SER A 13 7.98 -18.26 5.35
N VAL A 14 7.67 -17.05 4.87
CA VAL A 14 6.74 -16.11 5.48
C VAL A 14 5.58 -15.93 4.51
N GLU A 15 4.40 -16.42 4.89
CA GLU A 15 3.18 -16.16 4.14
C GLU A 15 2.53 -14.89 4.67
N LEU A 16 2.64 -13.84 3.86
CA LEU A 16 1.88 -12.62 4.05
C LEU A 16 0.42 -12.85 3.62
N PRO A 17 -0.56 -12.25 4.31
CA PRO A 17 -1.91 -12.19 3.77
C PRO A 17 -1.89 -11.49 2.41
N ASN A 18 -2.80 -11.92 1.52
CA ASN A 18 -2.90 -11.38 0.15
C ASN A 18 -3.15 -9.87 0.11
N PHE A 19 -3.71 -9.31 1.18
CA PHE A 19 -3.97 -7.88 1.31
C PHE A 19 -3.47 -7.36 2.66
N VAL A 20 -2.90 -6.16 2.63
CA VAL A 20 -2.52 -5.40 3.82
C VAL A 20 -3.13 -4.02 3.76
N ILE A 21 -3.42 -3.43 4.92
CA ILE A 21 -3.86 -2.04 5.04
C ILE A 21 -2.70 -1.28 5.67
N LEU A 22 -2.19 -0.27 4.96
CA LEU A 22 -1.06 0.53 5.40
C LEU A 22 -1.40 2.02 5.33
N GLN A 23 -0.86 2.81 6.24
CA GLN A 23 -1.00 4.26 6.23
C GLN A 23 -0.06 4.89 5.19
N VAL A 24 -0.55 5.87 4.43
CA VAL A 24 0.27 6.73 3.58
C VAL A 24 0.99 7.75 4.46
N THR A 25 2.32 7.74 4.43
CA THR A 25 3.17 8.65 5.20
C THR A 25 3.67 9.84 4.40
N GLN A 26 3.84 9.69 3.08
CA GLN A 26 4.25 10.77 2.18
C GLN A 26 3.58 10.62 0.81
N THR A 27 3.05 11.70 0.24
CA THR A 27 2.61 11.72 -1.16
C THR A 27 2.54 13.15 -1.68
N GLU A 28 2.74 13.34 -2.99
CA GLU A 28 2.66 14.66 -3.58
C GLU A 28 1.23 15.24 -3.49
N PRO A 29 1.05 16.54 -3.20
CA PRO A 29 -0.25 17.19 -3.20
C PRO A 29 -0.94 17.01 -4.56
N GLY A 30 -2.23 16.64 -4.55
CA GLY A 30 -3.00 16.54 -5.79
C GLY A 30 -3.08 17.91 -6.49
N VAL A 31 -2.66 17.99 -7.75
CA VAL A 31 -2.80 19.21 -8.54
C VAL A 31 -4.28 19.37 -8.90
N LYS A 32 -4.91 20.46 -8.46
CA LYS A 32 -6.35 20.78 -8.66
C LYS A 32 -6.83 20.73 -10.14
N GLY A 33 -5.93 20.65 -11.11
CA GLY A 33 -6.22 20.61 -12.54
C GLY A 33 -6.29 19.21 -13.17
N ASP A 34 -5.84 18.15 -12.49
CA ASP A 34 -5.76 16.78 -13.05
C ASP A 34 -7.00 15.92 -12.74
N THR A 35 -8.13 16.56 -12.42
CA THR A 35 -9.38 15.88 -12.05
C THR A 35 -10.06 15.12 -13.20
N ALA A 36 -9.55 15.22 -14.43
CA ALA A 36 -10.21 14.67 -15.63
C ALA A 36 -9.66 13.32 -16.13
N SER A 37 -8.46 12.90 -15.70
CA SER A 37 -7.71 11.86 -16.43
C SER A 37 -7.54 10.51 -15.71
N GLY A 38 -8.04 10.37 -14.47
CA GLY A 38 -7.89 9.10 -13.74
C GLY A 38 -6.42 8.67 -13.51
N GLY A 39 -5.51 9.63 -13.44
CA GLY A 39 -4.08 9.34 -13.27
C GLY A 39 -3.74 8.85 -11.86
N SER A 40 -2.50 8.37 -11.72
CA SER A 40 -1.92 7.93 -10.45
C SER A 40 -0.69 8.75 -10.11
N LYS A 41 -0.45 8.91 -8.80
CA LYS A 41 0.74 9.54 -8.24
C LYS A 41 1.47 8.56 -7.32
N PRO A 42 2.78 8.72 -7.10
CA PRO A 42 3.51 7.94 -6.11
C PRO A 42 3.11 8.33 -4.69
N ALA A 43 3.06 7.34 -3.80
CA ALA A 43 2.91 7.50 -2.36
C ALA A 43 3.85 6.53 -1.64
N VAL A 44 4.36 6.95 -0.48
CA VAL A 44 5.14 6.10 0.44
C VAL A 44 4.24 5.70 1.59
N VAL A 45 4.24 4.42 1.93
CA VAL A 45 3.50 3.88 3.09
C VAL A 45 4.40 3.73 4.31
N GLU A 46 3.81 3.46 5.48
CA GLU A 46 4.53 3.34 6.76
C GLU A 46 5.68 2.31 6.79
N THR A 47 5.64 1.31 5.89
CA THR A 47 6.73 0.33 5.71
C THR A 47 7.90 0.86 4.89
N GLY A 48 7.78 2.06 4.30
CA GLY A 48 8.73 2.65 3.36
C GLY A 48 8.54 2.23 1.91
N ALA A 49 7.60 1.34 1.61
CA ALA A 49 7.30 0.92 0.24
C ALA A 49 6.66 2.07 -0.58
N ALA A 50 7.02 2.17 -1.85
CA ALA A 50 6.42 3.12 -2.79
C ALA A 50 5.30 2.45 -3.59
N VAL A 51 4.11 3.05 -3.62
CA VAL A 51 2.90 2.53 -4.27
C VAL A 51 2.27 3.62 -5.14
N LYS A 52 1.77 3.26 -6.32
CA LYS A 52 0.98 4.18 -7.15
C LYS A 52 -0.46 4.24 -6.64
N VAL A 53 -0.92 5.44 -6.31
CA VAL A 53 -2.26 5.68 -5.76
C VAL A 53 -3.01 6.74 -6.58
N PRO A 54 -4.35 6.77 -6.57
CA PRO A 54 -5.11 7.85 -7.19
C PRO A 54 -4.79 9.23 -6.58
N PHE A 55 -4.96 10.29 -7.36
CA PHE A 55 -4.67 11.66 -6.91
C PHE A 55 -5.43 12.13 -5.66
N HIS A 56 -6.60 11.55 -5.37
CA HIS A 56 -7.42 11.91 -4.22
C HIS A 56 -6.96 11.28 -2.89
N ILE A 57 -5.95 10.40 -2.91
CA ILE A 57 -5.31 9.84 -1.71
C ILE A 57 -4.34 10.88 -1.14
N ASN A 58 -4.37 11.07 0.18
CA ASN A 58 -3.54 12.03 0.88
C ASN A 58 -2.73 11.35 1.99
N GLU A 59 -1.75 12.09 2.51
CA GLU A 59 -1.03 11.67 3.72
C GLU A 59 -2.02 11.45 4.87
N GLY A 60 -1.82 10.38 5.62
CA GLY A 60 -2.71 9.96 6.69
C GLY A 60 -3.84 9.02 6.26
N ASP A 61 -4.14 8.90 4.97
CA ASP A 61 -5.12 7.91 4.48
C ASP A 61 -4.58 6.48 4.67
N PHE A 62 -5.47 5.56 5.04
CA PHE A 62 -5.18 4.13 5.03
C PHE A 62 -5.57 3.53 3.68
N ILE A 63 -4.65 2.81 3.04
CA ILE A 63 -4.88 2.18 1.74
C ILE A 63 -4.68 0.67 1.84
N LYS A 64 -5.52 -0.07 1.13
CA LYS A 64 -5.39 -1.51 0.97
C LYS A 64 -4.54 -1.82 -0.26
N ILE A 65 -3.54 -2.69 -0.07
CA ILE A 65 -2.57 -3.07 -1.10
C ILE A 65 -2.60 -4.59 -1.27
N ASP A 66 -2.56 -5.07 -2.51
CA ASP A 66 -2.32 -6.49 -2.80
C ASP A 66 -0.82 -6.78 -2.65
N THR A 67 -0.45 -7.64 -1.70
CA THR A 67 0.96 -7.93 -1.39
C THR A 67 1.66 -8.75 -2.46
N ARG A 68 0.91 -9.34 -3.39
CA ARG A 68 1.45 -10.16 -4.49
C ARG A 68 1.85 -9.30 -5.68
N THR A 69 1.14 -8.20 -5.92
CA THR A 69 1.39 -7.27 -7.04
C THR A 69 1.98 -5.93 -6.59
N GLY A 70 1.81 -5.56 -5.33
CA GLY A 70 2.16 -4.24 -4.79
C GLY A 70 1.18 -3.13 -5.20
N GLU A 71 0.02 -3.48 -5.76
CA GLU A 71 -0.93 -2.52 -6.30
C GLU A 71 -1.92 -2.03 -5.25
N TYR A 72 -2.27 -0.74 -5.36
CA TYR A 72 -3.39 -0.14 -4.65
C TYR A 72 -4.71 -0.80 -5.07
N ILE A 73 -5.54 -1.17 -4.10
CA ILE A 73 -6.88 -1.73 -4.32
C ILE A 73 -7.95 -0.70 -4.02
N GLU A 74 -7.95 -0.16 -2.80
CA GLU A 74 -8.96 0.79 -2.33
C GLU A 74 -8.46 1.60 -1.13
N ARG A 75 -9.09 2.76 -0.88
CA ARG A 75 -8.93 3.48 0.38
C ARG A 75 -9.74 2.76 1.45
N ALA A 76 -9.05 2.29 2.49
CA ALA A 76 -9.68 1.67 3.64
C ALA A 76 -10.31 2.73 4.54
N LYS A 77 -11.43 2.38 5.18
CA LYS A 77 -11.92 3.13 6.33
C LYS A 77 -11.17 2.60 7.55
N GLY A 78 -10.31 3.44 8.14
CA GLY A 78 -9.70 3.17 9.43
C GLY A 78 -10.74 3.05 10.54
#